data_AF-A0AAX7UNH1-F1
#
_entry.id   AF-A0AAX7UNH1-F1
#
_cell.length_a   1.000
_cell.length_b   1.000
_cell.length_c   1.000
_cell.angle_alpha   90.00
_cell.angle_beta   90.00
_cell.angle_gamma   90.00
#
_symmetry.space_group_name_H-M   'P 1'
#
loop_
_entity.id
_entity.type
_entity.pdbx_description
1 polymer ?
#
loop_
_entity_poly.entity_id
_entity_poly.type
_entity_poly.pdbx_seq_one_letter_code
_entity_poly.pdbx_strand_id
1 'polypeptide(L)'
;MEVRFATIRLLMNVLLLLVIVAELSDSQTHNSGFPQVVPNRQQFFQSEPITISCERLNGLTGWRVMKKTKGDVRRCASTWETSIGPCKIINAYPSADSGEYWCEHGEIQQSNSVNITVTDLESHVILEIPVQPVMEGENVTLHCRKKDANSSYTAEFYKNGFSIGSSSSGNIMTPNVSKSDEGLYKCSIADGGESPESWLTVGSHPTVHSVKIYLGLCIGLGVLLVVILLILAGLFQCNKHQQTIRSHSEETSLKTTGAKNSTASFQSPSSAQTDDDMLSSRAIYTTLRPDETKLKGRRKRAD
;
A
#
# COMPACT_ATOMS: atom_id res chain seq x y z
N MET A 1 9.55 18.84 -40.23
CA MET A 1 8.71 17.67 -39.88
C MET A 1 9.34 16.78 -38.80
N GLU A 2 10.67 16.66 -38.73
CA GLU A 2 11.38 15.77 -37.79
C GLU A 2 11.18 16.10 -36.29
N VAL A 3 11.10 17.37 -35.92
CA VAL A 3 10.94 17.79 -34.50
C VAL A 3 9.59 17.35 -33.92
N ARG A 4 8.53 17.39 -34.72
CA ARG A 4 7.19 16.90 -34.32
C ARG A 4 7.15 15.38 -34.17
N PHE A 5 7.95 14.68 -34.96
CA PHE A 5 8.08 13.22 -34.86
C PHE A 5 8.85 12.80 -33.60
N ALA A 6 9.89 13.55 -33.23
CA ALA A 6 10.67 13.30 -32.02
C ALA A 6 9.85 13.54 -30.73
N THR A 7 9.05 14.61 -30.68
CA THR A 7 8.19 14.89 -29.52
C THR A 7 7.04 13.89 -29.38
N ILE A 8 6.43 13.45 -30.49
CA ILE A 8 5.39 12.40 -30.46
C ILE A 8 5.99 11.07 -29.99
N ARG A 9 7.19 10.70 -30.47
CA ARG A 9 7.89 9.49 -30.00
C ARG A 9 8.23 9.55 -28.51
N LEU A 10 8.67 10.71 -28.02
CA LEU A 10 8.96 10.91 -26.60
C LEU A 10 7.70 10.78 -25.74
N LEU A 11 6.59 11.39 -26.16
CA LEU A 11 5.28 11.27 -25.49
C LEU A 11 4.79 9.82 -25.44
N MET A 12 4.93 9.06 -26.54
CA MET A 12 4.57 7.65 -26.58
C MET A 12 5.43 6.80 -25.65
N ASN A 13 6.74 7.07 -25.56
CA ASN A 13 7.63 6.38 -24.63
C ASN A 13 7.30 6.70 -23.16
N VAL A 14 6.98 7.96 -22.85
CA VAL A 14 6.56 8.35 -21.49
C VAL A 14 5.22 7.71 -21.13
N LEU A 15 4.26 7.68 -22.06
CA LEU A 15 2.98 7.01 -21.85
C LEU A 15 3.16 5.50 -21.64
N LEU A 16 4.03 4.86 -22.43
CA LEU A 16 4.36 3.45 -22.29
C LEU A 16 5.03 3.15 -20.94
N LEU A 17 5.96 4.00 -20.48
CA LEU A 17 6.58 3.87 -19.16
C LEU A 17 5.55 4.04 -18.03
N LEU A 18 4.60 4.96 -18.16
CA LEU A 18 3.53 5.14 -17.18
C LEU A 18 2.58 3.94 -17.14
N VAL A 19 2.26 3.35 -18.30
CA VAL A 19 1.47 2.10 -18.39
C VAL A 19 2.24 0.95 -17.74
N ILE A 20 3.54 0.79 -18.03
CA ILE A 20 4.37 -0.24 -17.41
C ILE A 20 4.46 -0.04 -15.89
N VAL A 21 4.58 1.20 -15.39
CA VAL A 21 4.60 1.47 -13.94
C VAL A 21 3.23 1.18 -13.29
N ALA A 22 2.12 1.48 -13.98
CA ALA A 22 0.79 1.13 -13.51
C ALA A 22 0.59 -0.40 -13.48
N GLU A 23 1.01 -1.11 -14.52
CA GLU A 23 0.97 -2.58 -14.58
C GLU A 23 1.93 -3.24 -13.57
N LEU A 24 3.10 -2.64 -13.29
CA LEU A 24 4.02 -3.14 -12.25
C LEU A 24 3.47 -2.91 -10.83
N SER A 25 2.68 -1.85 -10.64
CA SER A 25 2.01 -1.61 -9.36
C SER A 25 0.88 -2.61 -9.11
N ASP A 26 0.25 -3.10 -10.18
CA ASP A 26 -0.80 -4.13 -10.12
C ASP A 26 -0.19 -5.54 -9.98
N SER A 27 0.97 -5.79 -10.61
CA SER A 27 1.66 -7.09 -10.60
C SER A 27 2.29 -7.48 -9.26
N GLN A 28 2.44 -6.55 -8.30
CA GLN A 28 2.81 -6.89 -6.92
C GLN A 28 1.66 -7.51 -6.11
N THR A 29 0.49 -7.72 -6.70
CA THR A 29 -0.57 -8.53 -6.10
C THR A 29 -0.77 -9.83 -6.87
N HIS A 30 0.27 -10.67 -6.93
CA HIS A 30 -0.03 -12.10 -6.84
C HIS A 30 -0.68 -12.29 -5.47
N ASN A 31 -2.01 -12.17 -5.43
CA ASN A 31 -2.82 -12.27 -4.23
C ASN A 31 -2.85 -13.75 -3.82
N SER A 32 -1.70 -14.27 -3.41
CA SER A 32 -1.54 -15.55 -2.78
C SER A 32 -2.17 -15.41 -1.40
N GLY A 33 -3.49 -15.48 -1.30
CA GLY A 33 -4.19 -15.42 -0.03
C GLY A 33 -3.79 -16.58 0.88
N PHE A 34 -4.42 -16.68 2.04
CA PHE A 34 -4.18 -17.77 2.99
C PHE A 34 -5.26 -18.85 2.86
N PRO A 35 -4.93 -20.12 3.11
CA PRO A 35 -5.93 -21.16 3.31
C PRO A 35 -6.88 -20.79 4.44
N GLN A 36 -8.17 -21.02 4.24
CA GLN A 36 -9.16 -20.86 5.29
C GLN A 36 -9.18 -22.10 6.17
N VAL A 37 -8.98 -21.92 7.48
CA VAL A 37 -9.07 -22.99 8.48
C VAL A 37 -10.33 -22.80 9.32
N VAL A 38 -11.08 -23.88 9.50
CA VAL A 38 -12.30 -23.91 10.31
C VAL A 38 -12.16 -25.01 11.37
N PRO A 39 -12.31 -24.66 12.67
CA PRO A 39 -12.43 -23.30 13.22
C PRO A 39 -11.16 -22.44 13.01
N ASN A 40 -11.32 -21.11 13.01
CA ASN A 40 -10.22 -20.14 12.75
C ASN A 40 -9.27 -20.02 13.96
N ARG A 41 -8.46 -21.06 14.18
CA ARG A 41 -7.42 -21.09 15.21
C ARG A 41 -6.21 -21.89 14.75
N GLN A 42 -5.05 -21.64 15.36
CA GLN A 42 -3.80 -22.36 15.06
C GLN A 42 -3.61 -23.64 15.88
N GLN A 43 -4.22 -23.73 17.06
CA GLN A 43 -4.02 -24.85 17.98
C GLN A 43 -5.29 -25.69 18.13
N PHE A 44 -5.12 -27.00 18.25
CA PHE A 44 -6.20 -27.97 18.36
C PHE A 44 -5.83 -29.05 19.37
N PHE A 45 -6.81 -29.54 20.11
CA PHE A 45 -6.62 -30.77 20.87
C PHE A 45 -6.61 -31.99 19.94
N GLN A 46 -5.92 -33.05 20.34
CA GLN A 46 -6.04 -34.35 19.67
C GLN A 46 -7.51 -34.76 19.53
N SER A 47 -7.82 -35.36 18.37
CA SER A 47 -9.15 -35.79 17.95
C SER A 47 -10.15 -34.67 17.63
N GLU A 48 -9.74 -33.40 17.64
CA GLU A 48 -10.60 -32.33 17.13
C GLU A 48 -10.67 -32.34 15.59
N PRO A 49 -11.83 -31.97 15.02
CA PRO A 49 -11.97 -31.85 13.58
C PRO A 49 -11.36 -30.54 13.07
N ILE A 50 -10.71 -30.60 11.91
CA ILE A 50 -10.11 -29.45 11.23
C ILE A 50 -10.53 -29.48 9.76
N THR A 51 -11.03 -28.36 9.25
CA THR A 51 -11.27 -28.19 7.80
C THR A 51 -10.38 -27.09 7.26
N ILE A 52 -9.55 -27.41 6.27
CA ILE A 52 -8.70 -26.46 5.55
C ILE A 52 -9.23 -26.34 4.12
N SER A 53 -9.46 -25.13 3.62
CA SER A 53 -10.06 -24.90 2.31
C SER A 53 -9.38 -23.78 1.53
N CYS A 54 -9.42 -23.90 0.20
CA CYS A 54 -8.84 -22.95 -0.74
C CYS A 54 -9.92 -22.20 -1.54
N GLU A 55 -11.21 -22.42 -1.26
CA GLU A 55 -12.33 -21.92 -2.07
C GLU A 55 -12.38 -20.38 -2.16
N ARG A 56 -11.80 -19.69 -1.17
CA ARG A 56 -11.69 -18.23 -1.15
C ARG A 56 -10.52 -17.66 -1.96
N LEU A 57 -9.66 -18.51 -2.52
CA LEU A 57 -8.57 -18.13 -3.43
C LEU A 57 -9.12 -18.10 -4.86
N ASN A 58 -9.71 -16.96 -5.22
CA ASN A 58 -10.15 -16.61 -6.57
C ASN A 58 -11.33 -17.43 -7.16
N GLY A 59 -12.04 -18.24 -6.37
CA GLY A 59 -13.21 -18.99 -6.84
C GLY A 59 -12.90 -20.02 -7.96
N LEU A 60 -11.61 -20.30 -8.18
CA LEU A 60 -11.14 -21.18 -9.24
C LEU A 60 -11.21 -22.64 -8.79
N THR A 61 -11.86 -23.47 -9.58
CA THR A 61 -11.83 -24.93 -9.41
C THR A 61 -10.41 -25.44 -9.69
N GLY A 62 -9.84 -26.23 -8.78
CA GLY A 62 -8.54 -26.90 -9.02
C GLY A 62 -7.43 -26.60 -8.00
N TRP A 63 -7.67 -25.75 -7.00
CA TRP A 63 -6.75 -25.64 -5.87
C TRP A 63 -6.79 -26.90 -5.02
N ARG A 64 -5.60 -27.39 -4.63
CA ARG A 64 -5.43 -28.52 -3.70
C ARG A 64 -4.76 -28.06 -2.43
N VAL A 65 -5.20 -28.59 -1.29
CA VAL A 65 -4.53 -28.36 -0.01
C VAL A 65 -3.32 -29.28 0.10
N MET A 66 -2.16 -28.66 0.26
CA MET A 66 -0.89 -29.28 0.53
C MET A 66 -0.56 -29.17 2.00
N LYS A 67 0.25 -30.12 2.47
CA LYS A 67 0.63 -30.22 3.87
C LYS A 67 2.08 -30.67 3.98
N LYS A 68 2.82 -30.04 4.88
CA LYS A 68 4.17 -30.43 5.27
C LYS A 68 4.20 -30.81 6.73
N THR A 69 4.53 -32.07 7.00
CA THR A 69 4.66 -32.60 8.35
C THR A 69 6.04 -33.21 8.51
N LYS A 70 6.84 -32.72 9.47
CA LYS A 70 8.22 -33.19 9.72
C LYS A 70 9.11 -33.23 8.46
N GLY A 71 8.91 -32.28 7.55
CA GLY A 71 9.66 -32.18 6.29
C GLY A 71 9.07 -32.97 5.12
N ASP A 72 8.13 -33.89 5.36
CA ASP A 72 7.42 -34.62 4.32
C ASP A 72 6.27 -33.79 3.76
N VAL A 73 6.27 -33.57 2.44
CA VAL A 73 5.27 -32.79 1.72
C VAL A 73 4.33 -33.72 0.98
N ARG A 74 3.05 -33.63 1.29
CA ARG A 74 2.00 -34.47 0.72
C ARG A 74 0.72 -33.69 0.51
N ARG A 75 -0.16 -34.23 -0.35
CA ARG A 75 -1.53 -33.75 -0.44
C ARG A 75 -2.25 -34.07 0.87
N CYS A 76 -3.09 -33.15 1.32
CA CYS A 76 -3.82 -33.32 2.57
C CYS A 76 -4.93 -34.37 2.43
N ALA A 77 -5.65 -34.39 1.31
CA ALA A 77 -6.62 -35.44 0.99
C ALA A 77 -5.92 -36.72 0.49
N SER A 78 -6.36 -37.87 1.00
CA SER A 78 -5.78 -39.18 0.70
C SER A 78 -6.31 -39.83 -0.60
N THR A 79 -7.45 -39.39 -1.14
CA THR A 79 -8.06 -39.97 -2.35
C THR A 79 -8.11 -38.98 -3.51
N TRP A 80 -7.97 -39.50 -4.74
CA TRP A 80 -7.97 -38.69 -5.98
C TRP A 80 -9.30 -37.94 -6.18
N GLU A 81 -10.42 -38.55 -5.81
CA GLU A 81 -11.78 -37.97 -5.91
C GLU A 81 -11.99 -36.73 -5.03
N THR A 82 -11.19 -36.57 -3.96
CA THR A 82 -11.23 -35.42 -3.04
C THR A 82 -9.99 -34.51 -3.16
N SER A 83 -9.14 -34.76 -4.15
CA SER A 83 -7.88 -34.02 -4.35
C SER A 83 -8.06 -32.56 -4.77
N ILE A 84 -9.28 -32.22 -5.22
CA ILE A 84 -9.73 -30.89 -5.57
C ILE A 84 -10.85 -30.54 -4.60
N GLY A 85 -10.55 -29.83 -3.52
CA GLY A 85 -11.51 -29.53 -2.47
C GLY A 85 -10.89 -29.25 -1.10
N PRO A 86 -11.74 -28.97 -0.09
CA PRO A 86 -11.28 -28.76 1.27
C PRO A 86 -10.70 -30.04 1.88
N CYS A 87 -9.57 -29.92 2.57
CA CYS A 87 -9.05 -30.99 3.40
C CYS A 87 -9.83 -31.08 4.72
N LYS A 88 -10.49 -32.21 4.94
CA LYS A 88 -11.25 -32.49 6.16
C LYS A 88 -10.51 -33.54 6.99
N ILE A 89 -10.00 -33.12 8.14
CA ILE A 89 -9.40 -33.98 9.15
C ILE A 89 -10.48 -34.22 10.21
N ILE A 90 -10.99 -35.44 10.32
CA ILE A 90 -12.07 -35.78 11.26
C ILE A 90 -11.52 -35.89 12.68
N ASN A 91 -10.38 -36.58 12.83
CA ASN A 91 -9.68 -36.77 14.08
C ASN A 91 -8.23 -36.37 13.89
N ALA A 92 -7.84 -35.21 14.41
CA ALA A 92 -6.47 -34.71 14.28
C ALA A 92 -5.51 -35.40 15.25
N TYR A 93 -4.31 -35.75 14.78
CA TYR A 93 -3.25 -36.35 15.59
C TYR A 93 -1.94 -35.54 15.53
N PRO A 94 -1.22 -35.36 16.65
CA PRO A 94 0.01 -34.55 16.70
C PRO A 94 1.06 -34.91 15.64
N SER A 95 1.30 -36.21 15.47
CA SER A 95 2.35 -36.71 14.57
C SER A 95 1.97 -36.64 13.09
N ALA A 96 0.68 -36.69 12.79
CA ALA A 96 0.16 -36.78 11.42
C ALA A 96 -0.32 -35.43 10.91
N ASP A 97 -0.83 -34.55 11.78
CA ASP A 97 -1.63 -33.37 11.44
C ASP A 97 -1.06 -32.02 11.88
N SER A 98 -0.06 -32.01 12.77
CA SER A 98 0.71 -30.79 13.00
C SER A 98 1.63 -30.48 11.81
N GLY A 99 1.71 -29.21 11.44
CA GLY A 99 2.59 -28.76 10.37
C GLY A 99 2.06 -27.56 9.59
N GLU A 100 2.68 -27.35 8.43
CA GLU A 100 2.43 -26.24 7.53
C GLU A 100 1.44 -26.66 6.44
N TYR A 101 0.47 -25.79 6.12
CA TYR A 101 -0.57 -26.01 5.13
C TYR A 101 -0.62 -24.85 4.14
N TRP A 102 -0.77 -25.14 2.85
CA TRP A 102 -0.93 -24.14 1.80
C TRP A 102 -1.81 -24.70 0.67
N CYS A 103 -2.20 -23.84 -0.25
CA CYS A 103 -2.94 -24.20 -1.44
C CYS A 103 -2.01 -24.13 -2.66
N GLU A 104 -2.12 -25.12 -3.55
CA GLU A 104 -1.47 -25.14 -4.85
C GLU A 104 -2.50 -25.20 -5.97
N HIS A 105 -2.28 -24.43 -7.03
CA HIS A 105 -3.00 -24.54 -8.30
C HIS A 105 -2.00 -24.83 -9.42
N GLY A 106 -2.05 -26.05 -9.97
CA GLY A 106 -1.01 -26.54 -10.88
C GLY A 106 0.35 -26.66 -10.18
N GLU A 107 1.43 -26.45 -10.93
CA GLU A 107 2.82 -26.54 -10.43
C GLU A 107 3.46 -25.17 -10.14
N ILE A 108 2.78 -24.08 -10.51
CA ILE A 108 3.38 -22.74 -10.54
C ILE A 108 2.77 -21.82 -9.46
N GLN A 109 1.50 -22.00 -9.13
CA GLN A 109 0.78 -21.06 -8.27
C GLN A 109 0.61 -21.63 -6.86
N GLN A 110 1.15 -20.92 -5.88
CA GLN A 110 1.11 -21.28 -4.46
C GLN A 110 0.54 -20.12 -3.63
N SER A 111 -0.31 -20.45 -2.67
CA SER A 111 -0.83 -19.52 -1.67
C SER A 111 0.19 -19.26 -0.56
N ASN A 112 -0.06 -18.28 0.31
CA ASN A 112 0.67 -18.22 1.58
C ASN A 112 0.38 -19.49 2.41
N SER A 113 1.25 -19.78 3.37
CA SER A 113 1.10 -20.92 4.26
C SER A 113 0.56 -20.53 5.63
N VAL A 114 -0.03 -21.51 6.31
CA VAL A 114 -0.48 -21.41 7.70
C VAL A 114 0.06 -22.58 8.50
N ASN A 115 0.31 -22.36 9.79
CA ASN A 115 0.78 -23.40 10.70
C ASN A 115 -0.34 -23.86 11.63
N ILE A 116 -0.46 -25.17 11.78
CA ILE A 116 -1.40 -25.83 12.68
C ILE A 116 -0.63 -26.70 13.66
N THR A 117 -0.97 -26.58 14.94
CA THR A 117 -0.42 -27.37 16.04
C THR A 117 -1.52 -28.20 16.66
N VAL A 118 -1.40 -29.52 16.59
CA VAL A 118 -2.26 -30.46 17.31
C VAL A 118 -1.52 -30.93 18.55
N THR A 119 -2.09 -30.69 19.71
CA THR A 119 -1.50 -31.08 21.00
C THR A 119 -1.79 -32.54 21.32
N ASP A 120 -0.92 -33.16 22.12
CA ASP A 120 -1.08 -34.53 22.58
C ASP A 120 -2.19 -34.68 23.64
N LEU A 121 -2.38 -35.90 24.13
CA LEU A 121 -3.39 -36.20 25.14
C LEU A 121 -3.08 -35.63 26.53
N GLU A 122 -1.81 -35.34 26.83
CA GLU A 122 -1.32 -34.82 28.11
C GLU A 122 -1.45 -33.30 28.19
N SER A 123 -1.49 -32.62 27.05
CA SER A 123 -1.76 -31.19 26.95
C SER A 123 -3.25 -30.90 27.16
N HIS A 124 -3.53 -30.12 28.21
CA HIS A 124 -4.89 -29.73 28.59
C HIS A 124 -5.23 -28.28 28.24
N VAL A 125 -4.31 -27.52 27.64
CA VAL A 125 -4.51 -26.09 27.36
C VAL A 125 -4.07 -25.78 25.94
N ILE A 126 -4.91 -25.03 25.23
CA ILE A 126 -4.57 -24.44 23.94
C ILE A 126 -4.89 -22.95 23.91
N LEU A 127 -4.20 -22.22 23.05
CA LEU A 127 -4.54 -20.85 22.70
C LEU A 127 -5.31 -20.83 21.37
N GLU A 128 -6.55 -20.37 21.41
CA GLU A 128 -7.31 -20.05 20.21
C GLU A 128 -6.91 -18.65 19.73
N ILE A 129 -5.98 -18.65 18.78
CA ILE A 129 -5.45 -17.46 18.10
C ILE A 129 -5.67 -17.61 16.59
N PRO A 130 -6.12 -16.56 15.86
CA PRO A 130 -6.43 -16.65 14.44
C PRO A 130 -5.27 -17.21 13.61
N VAL A 131 -5.61 -18.01 12.61
CA VAL A 131 -4.62 -18.64 11.73
C VAL A 131 -4.18 -17.72 10.58
N GLN A 132 -5.05 -16.79 10.19
CA GLN A 132 -4.82 -15.81 9.13
C GLN A 132 -4.37 -14.48 9.74
N PRO A 133 -3.63 -13.65 8.98
CA PRO A 133 -3.29 -12.31 9.44
C PRO A 133 -4.53 -11.50 9.81
N VAL A 134 -4.45 -10.81 10.95
CA VAL A 134 -5.47 -9.85 11.38
C VAL A 134 -5.07 -8.48 10.84
N MET A 135 -6.00 -7.74 10.25
CA MET A 135 -5.68 -6.46 9.64
C MET A 135 -5.57 -5.36 10.70
N GLU A 136 -4.68 -4.39 10.49
CA GLU A 136 -4.59 -3.23 11.36
C GLU A 136 -5.95 -2.52 11.49
N GLY A 137 -6.31 -2.18 12.72
CA GLY A 137 -7.59 -1.57 13.08
C GLY A 137 -8.68 -2.57 13.47
N GLU A 138 -8.51 -3.86 13.19
CA GLU A 138 -9.46 -4.89 13.62
C GLU A 138 -9.29 -5.22 15.12
N ASN A 139 -10.28 -5.91 15.68
CA ASN A 139 -10.21 -6.42 17.04
C ASN A 139 -9.92 -7.92 17.01
N VAL A 140 -9.01 -8.38 17.86
CA VAL A 140 -8.76 -9.81 18.06
C VAL A 140 -9.10 -10.20 19.49
N THR A 141 -9.74 -11.36 19.64
CA THR A 141 -9.95 -12.00 20.93
C THR A 141 -9.14 -13.28 20.97
N LEU A 142 -8.26 -13.38 21.95
CA LEU A 142 -7.51 -14.60 22.24
C LEU A 142 -8.25 -15.37 23.33
N HIS A 143 -8.56 -16.64 23.07
CA HIS A 143 -9.20 -17.52 24.04
C HIS A 143 -8.23 -18.60 24.51
N CYS A 144 -7.91 -18.61 25.79
CA CYS A 144 -7.20 -19.70 26.41
C CYS A 144 -8.21 -20.78 26.80
N ARG A 145 -8.23 -21.89 26.06
CA ARG A 145 -9.20 -22.96 26.26
C ARG A 145 -8.56 -24.10 27.04
N LYS A 146 -9.18 -24.46 28.16
CA LYS A 146 -8.85 -25.68 28.91
C LYS A 146 -9.71 -26.84 28.42
N LYS A 147 -9.09 -28.01 28.27
CA LYS A 147 -9.77 -29.27 27.94
C LYS A 147 -10.72 -29.65 29.07
N ASP A 148 -11.93 -30.09 28.71
CA ASP A 148 -12.96 -30.57 29.64
C ASP A 148 -13.27 -29.57 30.78
N ALA A 149 -13.27 -28.27 30.47
CA ALA A 149 -13.53 -27.22 31.45
C ALA A 149 -14.99 -27.23 31.95
N ASN A 150 -15.20 -27.84 33.11
CA ASN A 150 -16.51 -27.87 33.80
C ASN A 150 -16.67 -26.76 34.85
N SER A 151 -15.60 -26.00 35.12
CA SER A 151 -15.56 -24.92 36.11
C SER A 151 -14.83 -23.69 35.56
N SER A 152 -15.11 -22.52 36.13
CA SER A 152 -14.35 -21.30 35.83
C SER A 152 -12.88 -21.46 36.19
N TYR A 153 -11.99 -20.95 35.35
CA TYR A 153 -10.54 -20.93 35.57
C TYR A 153 -9.98 -19.55 35.22
N THR A 154 -8.84 -19.21 35.81
CA THR A 154 -8.09 -18.01 35.42
C THR A 154 -6.97 -18.40 34.48
N ALA A 155 -6.95 -17.79 33.30
CA ALA A 155 -5.86 -17.91 32.35
C ALA A 155 -4.93 -16.70 32.46
N GLU A 156 -3.62 -16.91 32.44
CA GLU A 156 -2.61 -15.88 32.25
C GLU A 156 -2.14 -15.90 30.80
N PHE A 157 -1.99 -14.73 30.17
CA PHE A 157 -1.60 -14.58 28.77
C PHE A 157 -0.22 -13.98 28.67
N TYR A 158 0.55 -14.45 27.68
CA TYR A 158 1.90 -13.97 27.41
C TYR A 158 2.07 -13.61 25.95
N LYS A 159 2.85 -12.58 25.71
CA LYS A 159 3.33 -12.16 24.39
C LYS A 159 4.84 -12.03 24.43
N ASN A 160 5.54 -12.72 23.54
CA ASN A 160 7.00 -12.74 23.47
C ASN A 160 7.65 -13.03 24.84
N GLY A 161 7.03 -13.92 25.62
CA GLY A 161 7.47 -14.30 26.97
C GLY A 161 7.05 -13.35 28.11
N PHE A 162 6.46 -12.19 27.82
CA PHE A 162 6.02 -11.23 28.83
C PHE A 162 4.51 -11.38 29.13
N SER A 163 4.13 -11.33 30.40
CA SER A 163 2.72 -11.36 30.81
C SER A 163 2.00 -10.10 30.32
N ILE A 164 0.89 -10.28 29.62
CA ILE A 164 0.03 -9.19 29.10
C ILE A 164 -1.28 -9.06 29.88
N GLY A 165 -1.50 -9.93 30.87
CA GLY A 165 -2.67 -9.90 31.74
C GLY A 165 -3.26 -11.28 32.00
N SER A 166 -4.25 -11.32 32.89
CA SER A 166 -4.99 -12.53 33.23
C SER A 166 -6.50 -12.32 33.14
N SER A 167 -7.24 -13.39 32.92
CA SER A 167 -8.70 -13.35 32.74
C SER A 167 -9.37 -14.60 33.30
N SER A 168 -10.37 -14.41 34.15
CA SER A 168 -11.22 -15.48 34.71
C SER A 168 -12.24 -16.02 33.71
N SER A 169 -12.42 -15.35 32.57
CA SER A 169 -13.25 -15.83 31.45
C SER A 169 -12.45 -16.66 30.44
N GLY A 170 -11.12 -16.74 30.61
CA GLY A 170 -10.23 -17.33 29.62
C GLY A 170 -10.11 -16.51 28.33
N ASN A 171 -10.61 -15.27 28.27
CA ASN A 171 -10.53 -14.40 27.10
C ASN A 171 -9.74 -13.11 27.40
N ILE A 172 -8.88 -12.70 26.48
CA ILE A 172 -8.31 -11.35 26.43
C ILE A 172 -8.53 -10.75 25.04
N MET A 173 -8.89 -9.47 24.99
CA MET A 173 -9.16 -8.76 23.74
C MET A 173 -8.09 -7.71 23.51
N THR A 174 -7.55 -7.69 22.30
CA THR A 174 -6.71 -6.60 21.81
C THR A 174 -7.53 -5.79 20.81
N PRO A 175 -8.13 -4.66 21.24
CA PRO A 175 -8.88 -3.80 20.34
C PRO A 175 -7.93 -3.00 19.45
N ASN A 176 -8.36 -2.69 18.23
CA ASN A 176 -7.63 -1.82 17.29
C ASN A 176 -6.17 -2.27 17.10
N VAL A 177 -6.00 -3.51 16.64
CA VAL A 177 -4.71 -4.18 16.42
C VAL A 177 -3.80 -3.31 15.56
N SER A 178 -2.53 -3.25 15.96
CA SER A 178 -1.45 -2.52 15.28
C SER A 178 -0.31 -3.45 14.93
N LYS A 179 0.63 -3.04 14.07
CA LYS A 179 1.82 -3.86 13.79
C LYS A 179 2.62 -4.25 15.03
N SER A 180 2.55 -3.45 16.10
CA SER A 180 3.23 -3.76 17.37
C SER A 180 2.63 -4.97 18.09
N ASP A 181 1.40 -5.37 17.76
CA ASP A 181 0.69 -6.52 18.34
C ASP A 181 1.13 -7.87 17.75
N GLU A 182 1.87 -7.86 16.66
CA GLU A 182 2.49 -9.06 16.08
C GLU A 182 3.50 -9.70 17.05
N GLY A 183 3.51 -11.04 17.11
CA GLY A 183 4.46 -11.78 17.94
C GLY A 183 4.01 -13.18 18.33
N LEU A 184 4.79 -13.82 19.20
CA LEU A 184 4.50 -15.14 19.77
C LEU A 184 3.61 -15.01 20.99
N TYR A 185 2.48 -15.72 20.99
CA TYR A 185 1.55 -15.75 22.10
C TYR A 185 1.40 -17.17 22.66
N LYS A 186 1.22 -17.25 23.97
CA LYS A 186 0.77 -18.44 24.69
C LYS A 186 -0.09 -18.04 25.89
N CYS A 187 -0.74 -19.02 26.49
CA CYS A 187 -1.41 -18.84 27.77
C CYS A 187 -1.09 -19.96 28.74
N SER A 188 -1.30 -19.72 30.03
CA SER A 188 -1.14 -20.72 31.09
C SER A 188 -2.35 -20.75 31.99
N ILE A 189 -2.63 -21.94 32.54
CA ILE A 189 -3.66 -22.17 33.56
C ILE A 189 -3.01 -22.99 34.66
N ALA A 190 -3.14 -22.55 35.92
CA ALA A 190 -2.40 -23.10 37.06
C ALA A 190 -2.49 -24.64 37.21
N ASP A 191 -3.64 -25.23 36.89
CA ASP A 191 -3.90 -26.66 36.98
C ASP A 191 -4.01 -27.38 35.62
N GLY A 192 -3.78 -26.65 34.51
CA GLY A 192 -3.82 -27.17 33.14
C GLY A 192 -2.46 -27.16 32.43
N GLY A 193 -1.50 -26.38 32.92
CA GLY A 193 -0.20 -26.16 32.27
C GLY A 193 -0.24 -24.99 31.28
N GLU A 194 0.70 -25.00 30.34
CA GLU A 194 0.84 -23.97 29.30
C GLU A 194 0.36 -24.47 27.94
N SER A 195 -0.20 -23.57 27.14
CA SER A 195 -0.41 -23.82 25.72
C SER A 195 0.93 -23.80 24.96
N PRO A 196 1.02 -24.44 23.79
CA PRO A 196 2.06 -24.12 22.81
C PRO A 196 2.10 -22.63 22.48
N GLU A 197 3.20 -22.16 21.90
CA GLU A 197 3.30 -20.83 21.32
C GLU A 197 2.76 -20.78 19.90
N SER A 198 2.04 -19.71 19.56
CA SER A 198 1.51 -19.46 18.23
C SER A 198 1.74 -18.00 17.82
N TRP A 199 2.01 -17.78 16.53
CA TRP A 199 2.38 -16.47 16.01
C TRP A 199 1.14 -15.70 15.56
N LEU A 200 0.88 -14.52 16.12
CA LEU A 200 -0.12 -13.59 15.60
C LEU A 200 0.51 -12.72 14.52
N THR A 201 0.07 -12.89 13.27
CA THR A 201 0.49 -12.01 12.17
C THR A 201 -0.46 -10.82 12.06
N VAL A 202 0.10 -9.61 11.94
CA VAL A 202 -0.66 -8.40 11.68
C VAL A 202 -0.40 -7.91 10.26
N GLY A 203 -1.45 -7.93 9.44
CA GLY A 203 -1.45 -7.41 8.08
C GLY A 203 -1.69 -5.91 8.08
N SER A 204 -0.92 -5.17 7.28
CA SER A 204 -1.21 -3.77 6.99
C SER A 204 -1.96 -3.68 5.67
N HIS A 205 -2.97 -2.81 5.61
CA HIS A 205 -3.47 -2.39 4.30
C HIS A 205 -2.37 -1.59 3.61
N PRO A 206 -2.06 -1.81 2.31
CA PRO A 206 -1.23 -0.87 1.58
C PRO A 206 -1.91 0.49 1.70
N THR A 207 -1.29 1.40 2.46
CA THR A 207 -1.91 2.68 2.73
C THR A 207 -2.08 3.37 1.39
N VAL A 208 -3.33 3.58 1.01
CA VAL A 208 -3.69 4.27 -0.23
C VAL A 208 -2.96 5.62 -0.31
N HIS A 209 -2.61 6.21 0.83
CA HIS A 209 -1.73 7.37 0.95
C HIS A 209 -0.31 7.14 0.42
N SER A 210 0.38 6.07 0.80
CA SER A 210 1.73 5.79 0.30
C SER A 210 1.73 5.53 -1.20
N VAL A 211 0.72 4.84 -1.73
CA VAL A 211 0.57 4.59 -3.17
C VAL A 211 0.25 5.88 -3.93
N LYS A 212 -0.66 6.71 -3.40
CA LYS A 212 -0.99 8.02 -4.00
C LYS A 212 0.18 9.01 -3.97
N ILE A 213 0.95 9.04 -2.88
CA ILE A 213 2.15 9.89 -2.75
C ILE A 213 3.22 9.41 -3.73
N TYR A 214 3.48 8.11 -3.79
CA TYR A 214 4.44 7.53 -4.73
C TYR A 214 4.04 7.81 -6.18
N LEU A 215 2.77 7.58 -6.54
CA LEU A 215 2.24 7.87 -7.88
C LEU A 215 2.32 9.37 -8.22
N GLY A 216 1.96 10.24 -7.26
CA GLY A 216 2.09 11.69 -7.42
C GLY A 216 3.54 12.14 -7.64
N LEU A 217 4.49 11.54 -6.92
CA LEU A 217 5.92 11.81 -7.08
C LEU A 217 6.42 11.36 -8.46
N CYS A 218 6.05 10.15 -8.91
CA CYS A 218 6.41 9.63 -10.22
C CYS A 218 5.86 10.50 -11.36
N ILE A 219 4.60 10.93 -11.28
CA ILE A 219 3.98 11.83 -12.26
C ILE A 219 4.69 13.19 -12.24
N GLY A 220 4.95 13.76 -11.06
CA GLY A 220 5.63 15.05 -10.92
C GLY A 220 7.04 15.05 -11.53
N LEU A 221 7.84 14.01 -11.24
CA LEU A 221 9.18 13.86 -11.80
C LEU A 221 9.15 13.65 -13.32
N GLY A 222 8.19 12.88 -13.83
CA GLY A 222 7.99 12.67 -15.27
C GLY A 222 7.67 13.97 -16.01
N VAL A 223 6.73 14.76 -15.48
CA VAL A 223 6.36 16.07 -16.06
C VAL A 223 7.55 17.03 -16.05
N LEU A 224 8.30 17.08 -14.94
CA LEU A 224 9.49 17.93 -14.81
C LEU A 224 10.56 17.59 -15.87
N LEU A 225 10.83 16.30 -16.08
CA LEU A 225 11.76 15.83 -17.11
C LEU A 225 11.32 16.25 -18.52
N VAL A 226 10.04 16.11 -18.84
CA VAL A 226 9.50 16.52 -20.15
C VAL A 226 9.67 18.03 -20.35
N VAL A 227 9.37 18.85 -19.34
CA VAL A 227 9.57 20.30 -19.41
C VAL A 227 11.04 20.65 -19.65
N ILE A 228 11.97 20.02 -18.93
CA ILE A 228 13.41 20.23 -19.12
C ILE A 228 13.82 19.87 -20.55
N LEU A 229 13.35 18.74 -21.09
CA LEU A 229 13.66 18.33 -22.46
C LEU A 229 13.10 19.30 -23.50
N LEU A 230 11.90 19.86 -23.30
CA LEU A 230 11.33 20.88 -24.18
C LEU A 230 12.13 22.19 -24.13
N ILE A 231 12.60 22.59 -22.95
CA ILE A 231 13.48 23.77 -22.81
C ILE A 231 14.81 23.53 -23.53
N LEU A 232 15.46 22.38 -23.30
CA LEU A 232 16.72 22.03 -23.96
C LEU A 232 16.56 21.95 -25.49
N ALA A 233 15.46 21.38 -25.97
CA ALA A 233 15.13 21.36 -27.40
C ALA A 233 14.93 22.79 -27.93
N GLY A 234 14.21 23.65 -27.20
CA GLY A 234 14.03 25.06 -27.55
C GLY A 234 15.37 25.81 -27.63
N LEU A 235 16.23 25.67 -26.62
CA LEU A 235 17.58 26.25 -26.60
C LEU A 235 18.44 25.73 -27.75
N PHE A 236 18.37 24.44 -28.07
CA PHE A 236 19.10 23.87 -29.19
C PHE A 236 18.62 24.43 -30.53
N GLN A 237 17.31 24.59 -30.72
CA GLN A 237 16.76 25.21 -31.92
C GLN A 237 17.12 26.70 -32.01
N CYS A 238 17.11 27.44 -30.89
CA CYS A 238 17.57 28.82 -30.82
C CYS A 238 19.06 28.94 -31.19
N ASN A 239 19.91 28.07 -30.66
CA ASN A 239 21.34 28.05 -30.99
C ASN A 239 21.57 27.73 -32.47
N LYS A 240 20.83 26.76 -33.03
CA LYS A 240 20.88 26.43 -34.46
C LYS A 240 20.44 27.61 -35.33
N HIS A 241 19.38 28.32 -34.93
CA HIS A 241 18.91 29.50 -35.65
C HIS A 241 19.92 30.66 -35.57
N GLN A 242 20.51 30.92 -34.39
CA GLN A 242 21.57 31.90 -34.23
C GLN A 242 22.82 31.58 -35.05
N GLN A 243 23.21 30.30 -35.14
CA GLN A 243 24.32 29.86 -36.01
C GLN A 243 24.02 30.11 -37.50
N THR A 244 22.78 29.86 -37.94
CA THR A 244 22.33 30.11 -39.32
C THR A 244 22.32 31.61 -39.67
N ILE A 245 21.98 32.47 -38.70
CA ILE A 245 22.04 33.93 -38.87
C ILE A 245 23.50 34.42 -38.90
N ARG A 246 24.39 33.81 -38.10
CA ARG A 246 25.82 34.19 -38.04
C ARG A 246 26.57 33.90 -39.35
N SER A 247 26.25 32.78 -40.02
CA SER A 247 26.82 32.45 -41.34
C SER A 247 26.35 33.39 -42.46
N HIS A 248 25.15 33.95 -42.38
CA HIS A 248 24.65 34.95 -43.35
C HIS A 248 25.28 36.35 -43.16
N SER A 249 25.74 36.68 -41.95
CA SER A 249 26.43 37.94 -41.66
C SER A 249 27.87 37.98 -42.19
N GLU A 250 28.52 36.83 -42.40
CA GLU A 250 29.88 36.76 -42.98
C GLU A 250 29.88 36.86 -44.52
N GLU A 251 28.81 36.46 -45.21
CA GLU A 251 28.69 36.67 -46.67
C GLU A 251 28.32 38.11 -47.05
N THR A 252 27.73 38.88 -46.12
CA THR A 252 27.30 40.27 -46.40
C THR A 252 28.45 41.28 -46.27
N SER A 253 29.57 40.93 -45.61
CA SER A 253 30.73 41.83 -45.48
C SER A 253 31.69 41.80 -46.69
N LEU A 254 31.50 40.89 -47.67
CA LEU A 254 32.34 40.79 -48.88
C LEU A 254 31.73 41.41 -50.15
N LYS A 255 30.55 42.05 -50.04
CA LYS A 255 29.86 42.68 -51.18
C LYS A 255 29.36 44.10 -50.87
N THR A 256 30.23 45.02 -50.44
CA THR A 256 29.99 46.47 -50.66
C THR A 256 31.31 47.23 -50.74
N THR A 257 32.03 47.05 -51.83
CA THR A 257 33.00 48.02 -52.35
C THR A 257 32.54 48.43 -53.73
N GLY A 258 31.83 49.57 -53.83
CA GLY A 258 31.50 50.15 -55.14
C GLY A 258 30.37 51.19 -55.14
N ALA A 259 30.76 52.43 -55.51
CA ALA A 259 29.95 53.59 -55.95
C ALA A 259 29.27 54.43 -54.83
N LYS A 260 29.82 55.57 -54.38
CA LYS A 260 30.02 56.93 -54.98
C LYS A 260 28.77 57.85 -55.03
N ASN A 261 28.88 58.93 -54.22
CA ASN A 261 28.47 60.35 -54.37
C ASN A 261 27.01 60.76 -54.63
N SER A 262 26.45 61.59 -53.73
CA SER A 262 26.23 63.05 -53.93
C SER A 262 25.51 63.72 -52.74
N THR A 263 25.61 65.05 -52.70
CA THR A 263 25.64 65.95 -51.53
C THR A 263 24.32 66.70 -51.23
N ALA A 264 24.23 67.24 -49.99
CA ALA A 264 23.47 68.41 -49.49
C ALA A 264 22.06 68.16 -48.91
N SER A 265 21.55 68.89 -47.90
CA SER A 265 22.04 69.68 -46.73
C SER A 265 20.78 70.14 -45.95
N PHE A 266 20.94 70.67 -44.71
CA PHE A 266 19.98 71.45 -43.88
C PHE A 266 18.84 70.68 -43.16
N GLN A 267 18.36 71.00 -41.93
CA GLN A 267 18.74 71.86 -40.79
C GLN A 267 17.76 71.53 -39.61
N SER A 268 18.18 71.68 -38.34
CA SER A 268 17.37 71.55 -37.08
C SER A 268 16.38 72.75 -36.87
N PRO A 269 15.54 72.93 -35.79
CA PRO A 269 15.88 72.79 -34.34
C PRO A 269 14.77 72.51 -33.25
N SER A 270 15.22 72.26 -32.00
CA SER A 270 14.68 72.73 -30.67
C SER A 270 13.29 72.25 -30.14
N SER A 271 12.98 72.08 -28.85
CA SER A 271 13.68 72.21 -27.54
C SER A 271 12.76 71.77 -26.35
N ALA A 272 13.38 71.59 -25.17
CA ALA A 272 12.89 71.81 -23.78
C ALA A 272 11.93 70.77 -23.11
N GLN A 273 12.33 70.03 -22.05
CA GLN A 273 12.39 70.34 -20.58
C GLN A 273 10.99 70.25 -19.90
N THR A 274 10.74 69.65 -18.72
CA THR A 274 11.43 69.61 -17.40
C THR A 274 10.97 68.42 -16.52
N ASP A 275 11.78 68.16 -15.49
CA ASP A 275 11.72 67.15 -14.41
C ASP A 275 10.62 67.29 -13.32
N ASP A 276 10.47 66.18 -12.58
CA ASP A 276 10.18 65.96 -11.14
C ASP A 276 9.02 66.70 -10.42
N ASP A 277 8.13 65.96 -9.72
CA ASP A 277 8.34 65.56 -8.31
C ASP A 277 7.09 64.89 -7.69
N MET A 278 7.30 64.29 -6.52
CA MET A 278 6.52 63.29 -5.79
C MET A 278 5.41 63.84 -4.87
N LEU A 279 4.41 62.96 -4.61
CA LEU A 279 3.65 62.75 -3.36
C LEU A 279 2.26 63.42 -3.13
N SER A 280 1.30 62.52 -2.83
CA SER A 280 0.33 62.59 -1.71
C SER A 280 -1.13 63.01 -1.95
N SER A 281 -2.01 62.12 -1.46
CA SER A 281 -3.27 62.36 -0.74
C SER A 281 -4.63 62.33 -1.47
N ARG A 282 -5.42 61.31 -1.05
CA ARG A 282 -6.85 61.30 -0.66
C ARG A 282 -7.92 61.84 -1.62
N ALA A 283 -9.19 61.44 -1.62
CA ALA A 283 -9.99 60.26 -1.25
C ALA A 283 -11.48 60.68 -1.40
N ILE A 284 -12.37 59.73 -1.75
CA ILE A 284 -13.85 59.67 -1.47
C ILE A 284 -14.72 60.67 -2.31
N TYR A 285 -15.87 60.35 -2.92
CA TYR A 285 -17.15 59.69 -2.51
C TYR A 285 -17.87 59.13 -3.78
N THR A 286 -18.93 58.29 -3.77
CA THR A 286 -20.16 58.28 -2.93
C THR A 286 -21.01 57.01 -3.18
N THR A 287 -21.45 56.39 -2.08
CA THR A 287 -22.78 55.80 -1.75
C THR A 287 -23.61 54.95 -2.73
N LEU A 288 -24.09 53.78 -2.24
CA LEU A 288 -25.48 53.59 -1.80
C LEU A 288 -25.59 52.38 -0.85
N ARG A 289 -26.58 52.47 0.05
CA ARG A 289 -26.76 51.76 1.34
C ARG A 289 -28.04 50.89 1.25
N PRO A 290 -28.60 50.33 2.35
CA PRO A 290 -28.54 48.94 2.77
C PRO A 290 -29.92 48.23 2.77
N ASP A 291 -29.96 46.95 3.17
CA ASP A 291 -31.07 46.47 4.02
C ASP A 291 -30.55 45.53 5.12
N GLU A 292 -31.05 45.74 6.34
CA GLU A 292 -30.74 45.01 7.57
C GLU A 292 -31.89 44.06 7.92
N THR A 293 -31.55 42.90 8.47
CA THR A 293 -32.29 42.19 9.57
C THR A 293 -31.34 41.05 10.02
N LYS A 294 -30.68 41.02 11.19
CA LYS A 294 -31.07 41.12 12.63
C LYS A 294 -32.10 40.04 12.99
N LEU A 295 -31.84 39.03 13.84
CA LEU A 295 -31.42 39.03 15.26
C LEU A 295 -30.82 37.65 15.64
N LYS A 296 -29.71 37.59 16.43
CA LYS A 296 -29.62 37.24 17.89
C LYS A 296 -30.31 35.93 18.30
N GLY A 297 -29.73 35.00 19.09
CA GLY A 297 -28.48 34.95 19.86
C GLY A 297 -28.66 34.10 21.15
N ARG A 298 -27.55 33.51 21.67
CA ARG A 298 -27.26 33.08 23.08
C ARG A 298 -28.25 32.08 23.74
N ARG A 299 -27.87 31.02 24.50
CA ARG A 299 -27.03 31.00 25.72
C ARG A 299 -27.02 29.57 26.34
N LYS A 300 -25.88 29.20 26.93
CA LYS A 300 -25.56 28.25 28.04
C LYS A 300 -26.66 27.56 28.87
N ARG A 301 -26.42 26.28 29.22
CA ARG A 301 -26.52 25.63 30.57
C ARG A 301 -25.91 24.21 30.44
N ALA A 302 -24.84 23.80 31.15
CA ALA A 302 -24.74 23.36 32.55
C ALA A 302 -25.78 22.30 32.92
N ASP A 303 -25.37 21.03 32.91
CA ASP A 303 -25.48 20.04 34.00
C ASP A 303 -24.40 18.95 33.75
#